data_AF-A0A142X0D7-F1
#
_entry.id   AF-A0A142X0D7-F1
#
_cell.length_a   1.000
_cell.length_b   1.000
_cell.length_c   1.000
_cell.angle_alpha   90.00
_cell.angle_beta   90.00
_cell.angle_gamma   90.00
#
_symmetry.space_group_name_H-M   'P 1'
#
loop_
_entity.id
_entity.type
_entity.pdbx_description
1 polymer ?
#
loop_
_entity_poly.entity_id
_entity_poly.type
_entity_poly.pdbx_seq_one_letter_code
_entity_poly.pdbx_strand_id
1 'polypeptide(L)'
;MGVSVARSETFYREWLMGRGKWNPEDFGIADLTREQAIDAICNQFADTFHGTWTVDELVLHPVDAIRFCQDVRYRQRWYDCPDDIILRSLMSRRKNP
;
A
#
# COMPACT_ATOMS: atom_id res chain seq x y z
N MET A 1 17.82 -19.35 -12.42
CA MET A 1 16.45 -18.89 -12.09
C MET A 1 16.54 -17.42 -11.70
N GLY A 2 16.22 -16.51 -12.60
CA GLY A 2 16.35 -15.08 -12.37
C GLY A 2 15.50 -14.33 -13.37
N VAL A 3 14.20 -14.24 -13.08
CA VAL A 3 13.25 -13.50 -13.90
C VAL A 3 12.56 -12.50 -12.97
N SER A 4 12.57 -11.23 -13.37
CA SER A 4 11.58 -10.22 -12.97
C SER A 4 11.76 -9.45 -11.65
N VAL A 5 12.90 -8.79 -11.42
CA VAL A 5 12.94 -7.64 -10.47
C VAL A 5 13.10 -6.32 -11.22
N ALA A 6 13.95 -6.28 -12.26
CA ALA A 6 14.16 -5.07 -13.05
C ALA A 6 12.97 -4.66 -13.96
N ARG A 7 12.09 -5.61 -14.31
CA ARG A 7 10.88 -5.32 -15.11
C ARG A 7 9.78 -4.65 -14.30
N SER A 8 9.69 -4.93 -12.99
CA SER A 8 8.63 -4.40 -12.15
C SER A 8 8.85 -2.92 -11.82
N GLU A 9 10.08 -2.48 -11.56
CA GLU A 9 10.36 -1.11 -11.11
C GLU A 9 10.17 -0.05 -12.21
N THR A 10 10.58 -0.34 -13.46
CA THR A 10 10.38 0.56 -14.61
C THR A 10 8.91 0.60 -15.03
N PHE A 11 8.23 -0.54 -15.07
CA PHE A 11 6.78 -0.63 -15.28
C PHE A 11 6.04 0.16 -14.19
N TYR A 12 6.42 -0.01 -12.93
CA TYR A 12 5.83 0.68 -11.80
C TYR A 12 5.93 2.21 -11.93
N ARG A 13 7.14 2.74 -12.20
CA ARG A 13 7.34 4.19 -12.34
C ARG A 13 6.64 4.78 -13.55
N GLU A 14 6.72 4.16 -14.72
CA GLU A 14 6.14 4.73 -15.95
C GLU A 14 4.61 4.56 -16.00
N TRP A 15 4.09 3.46 -15.48
CA TRP A 15 2.68 3.07 -15.65
C TRP A 15 1.77 3.58 -14.52
N LEU A 16 2.19 3.49 -13.24
CA LEU A 16 1.38 3.96 -12.10
C LEU A 16 1.46 5.46 -11.86
N MET A 17 2.63 6.08 -12.05
CA MET A 17 2.76 7.54 -11.92
C MET A 17 2.06 8.29 -13.07
N GLY A 18 1.81 7.63 -14.21
CA GLY A 18 1.09 8.19 -15.36
C GLY A 18 -0.44 8.07 -15.28
N ARG A 19 -0.98 6.97 -14.71
CA ARG A 19 -2.44 6.73 -14.60
C ARG A 19 -3.10 7.42 -13.40
N GLY A 20 -2.33 7.79 -12.38
CA GLY A 20 -2.82 8.44 -11.16
C GLY A 20 -3.66 7.55 -10.22
N LYS A 21 -4.13 6.39 -10.67
CA LYS A 21 -4.86 5.37 -9.89
C LYS A 21 -4.25 3.99 -10.12
N TRP A 22 -4.17 3.20 -9.04
CA TRP A 22 -3.70 1.81 -9.05
C TRP A 22 -4.88 0.84 -9.05
N ASN A 23 -4.71 -0.38 -9.59
CA ASN A 23 -5.70 -1.45 -9.53
C ASN A 23 -5.15 -2.62 -8.67
N PRO A 24 -5.93 -3.18 -7.71
CA PRO A 24 -5.51 -4.34 -6.93
C PRO A 24 -5.05 -5.55 -7.76
N GLU A 25 -5.69 -5.78 -8.92
CA GLU A 25 -5.31 -6.84 -9.86
C GLU A 25 -3.85 -6.76 -10.32
N ASP A 26 -3.28 -5.54 -10.41
CA ASP A 26 -1.90 -5.32 -10.84
C ASP A 26 -0.86 -5.95 -9.89
N PHE A 27 -1.27 -6.21 -8.65
CA PHE A 27 -0.43 -6.76 -7.58
C PHE A 27 -0.88 -8.15 -7.12
N GLY A 28 -1.67 -8.85 -7.95
CA GLY A 28 -2.20 -10.17 -7.60
C GLY A 28 -3.34 -10.15 -6.59
N ILE A 29 -3.95 -8.98 -6.34
CA ILE A 29 -5.07 -8.79 -5.42
C ILE A 29 -6.36 -8.75 -6.24
N ALA A 30 -6.68 -9.82 -6.96
CA ALA A 30 -7.82 -9.84 -7.88
C ALA A 30 -9.18 -9.97 -7.17
N ASP A 31 -9.19 -10.41 -5.92
CA ASP A 31 -10.43 -10.71 -5.18
C ASP A 31 -11.07 -9.46 -4.53
N LEU A 32 -10.42 -8.30 -4.59
CA LEU A 32 -10.87 -7.08 -3.93
C LEU A 32 -10.98 -5.93 -4.91
N THR A 33 -12.03 -5.12 -4.75
CA THR A 33 -12.07 -3.81 -5.39
C THR A 33 -11.02 -2.90 -4.77
N ARG A 34 -10.66 -1.83 -5.50
CA ARG A 34 -9.72 -0.82 -5.01
C ARG A 34 -10.18 -0.22 -3.69
N GLU A 35 -11.47 0.07 -3.56
CA GLU A 35 -12.05 0.63 -2.34
C GLU A 35 -11.94 -0.35 -1.17
N GLN A 36 -12.22 -1.64 -1.39
CA GLN A 36 -12.06 -2.67 -0.36
C GLN A 36 -10.60 -2.85 0.06
N ALA A 37 -9.66 -2.77 -0.89
CA ALA A 37 -8.24 -2.83 -0.59
C ALA A 37 -7.80 -1.61 0.25
N ILE A 38 -8.26 -0.40 -0.10
CA ILE A 38 -8.01 0.81 0.69
C ILE A 38 -8.59 0.64 2.12
N ASP A 39 -9.81 0.13 2.25
CA ASP A 39 -10.47 -0.10 3.54
C ASP A 39 -9.69 -1.08 4.40
N ALA A 40 -9.20 -2.18 3.82
CA ALA A 40 -8.38 -3.15 4.53
C ALA A 40 -7.07 -2.54 5.06
N ILE A 41 -6.42 -1.66 4.27
CA ILE A 41 -5.23 -0.93 4.71
C ILE A 41 -5.57 0.02 5.86
N CYS A 42 -6.65 0.79 5.73
CA CYS A 42 -7.09 1.74 6.75
C CYS A 42 -7.49 1.05 8.05
N ASN A 43 -8.20 -0.07 7.98
CA ASN A 43 -8.56 -0.88 9.13
C ASN A 43 -7.30 -1.43 9.81
N GLN A 44 -6.33 -1.93 9.05
CA GLN A 44 -5.06 -2.39 9.61
C GLN A 44 -4.28 -1.25 10.30
N PHE A 45 -4.28 -0.05 9.73
CA PHE A 45 -3.68 1.12 10.37
C PHE A 45 -4.41 1.47 11.67
N ALA A 46 -5.74 1.52 11.65
CA ALA A 46 -6.55 1.77 12.84
C ALA A 46 -6.28 0.73 13.93
N ASP A 47 -6.23 -0.57 13.60
CA ASP A 47 -5.95 -1.64 14.55
C ASP A 47 -4.53 -1.55 15.14
N THR A 48 -3.55 -1.11 14.35
CA THR A 48 -2.14 -1.08 14.77
C THR A 48 -1.79 0.17 15.58
N PHE A 49 -2.36 1.32 15.21
CA PHE A 49 -1.98 2.64 15.74
C PHE A 49 -3.13 3.37 16.44
N HIS A 50 -4.21 2.66 16.82
CA HIS A 50 -5.40 3.24 17.42
C HIS A 50 -5.07 4.23 18.55
N GLY A 51 -5.37 5.51 18.34
CA GLY A 51 -5.15 6.57 19.34
C GLY A 51 -3.69 6.83 19.70
N THR A 52 -2.73 6.23 18.98
CA THR A 52 -1.30 6.38 19.23
C THR A 52 -0.68 7.32 18.20
N TRP A 53 -0.83 7.02 16.91
CA TRP A 53 -0.25 7.81 15.81
C TRP A 53 -1.29 8.12 14.73
N THR A 54 -1.14 9.31 14.16
CA THR A 54 -1.77 9.73 12.91
C THR A 54 -0.97 9.23 11.71
N VAL A 55 -1.59 9.21 10.53
CA VAL A 55 -0.92 8.81 9.28
C VAL A 55 0.29 9.71 8.98
N ASP A 56 0.21 11.02 9.27
CA ASP A 56 1.33 11.94 9.07
C ASP A 56 2.52 11.60 9.99
N GLU A 57 2.23 11.28 11.27
CA GLU A 57 3.27 10.86 12.22
C GLU A 57 3.94 9.56 11.77
N LEU A 58 3.19 8.57 11.29
CA LEU A 58 3.77 7.33 10.75
C LEU A 58 4.76 7.62 9.60
N VAL A 59 4.44 8.57 8.72
CA VAL A 59 5.30 8.92 7.57
C VAL A 59 6.58 9.65 8.01
N LEU A 60 6.59 10.27 9.20
CA LEU A 60 7.81 10.84 9.79
C LEU A 60 8.74 9.78 10.40
N HIS A 61 8.26 8.55 10.58
CA HIS A 61 9.00 7.43 11.14
C HIS A 61 9.23 6.33 10.07
N PRO A 62 10.25 6.47 9.20
CA PRO A 62 10.41 5.60 8.03
C PRO A 62 10.58 4.11 8.37
N VAL A 63 11.22 3.80 9.50
CA VAL A 63 11.38 2.41 9.97
C VAL A 63 10.03 1.79 10.29
N ASP A 64 9.16 2.54 10.97
CA ASP A 64 7.84 2.06 11.37
C ASP A 64 6.87 2.04 10.19
N ALA A 65 6.98 2.99 9.26
CA ALA A 65 6.25 2.96 8.00
C ALA A 65 6.56 1.70 7.17
N ILE A 66 7.84 1.32 7.07
CA ILE A 66 8.25 0.08 6.38
C ILE A 66 7.69 -1.15 7.10
N ARG A 67 7.77 -1.19 8.43
CA ARG A 67 7.22 -2.30 9.24
C ARG A 67 5.71 -2.43 9.04
N PHE A 68 4.98 -1.32 9.07
CA PHE A 68 3.56 -1.30 8.79
C PHE A 68 3.24 -1.86 7.39
N CYS A 69 3.99 -1.45 6.36
CA CYS A 69 3.80 -1.97 5.01
C CYS A 69 4.09 -3.48 4.93
N GLN A 70 5.12 -3.96 5.62
CA GLN A 70 5.39 -5.39 5.75
C GLN A 70 4.22 -6.12 6.41
N ASP A 71 3.70 -5.60 7.52
CA ASP A 71 2.57 -6.20 8.23
C ASP A 71 1.30 -6.28 7.36
N VAL A 72 1.00 -5.21 6.61
CA VAL A 72 -0.11 -5.20 5.64
C VAL A 72 0.08 -6.31 4.60
N ARG A 73 1.26 -6.42 4.00
CA ARG A 73 1.56 -7.48 3.00
C ARG A 73 1.38 -8.87 3.59
N TYR A 74 1.89 -9.12 4.79
CA TYR A 74 1.80 -10.44 5.42
C TYR A 74 0.37 -10.81 5.81
N ARG A 75 -0.37 -9.90 6.43
CA ARG A 75 -1.74 -10.17 6.90
C ARG A 75 -2.72 -10.36 5.76
N GLN A 76 -2.59 -9.54 4.71
CA GLN A 76 -3.48 -9.58 3.56
C GLN A 76 -3.00 -10.52 2.45
N ARG A 77 -1.79 -11.09 2.59
CA ARG A 77 -1.11 -11.92 1.57
C ARG A 77 -0.82 -11.19 0.26
N TRP A 78 -0.58 -9.88 0.33
CA TRP A 78 -0.31 -9.01 -0.82
C TRP A 78 1.18 -8.89 -1.09
N TYR A 79 1.86 -10.00 -1.37
CA TYR A 79 3.33 -10.06 -1.39
C TYR A 79 3.97 -9.13 -2.43
N ASP A 80 3.28 -8.87 -3.55
CA ASP A 80 3.77 -8.04 -4.65
C ASP A 80 3.36 -6.57 -4.53
N CYS A 81 2.63 -6.18 -3.48
CA CYS A 81 2.13 -4.81 -3.30
C CYS A 81 3.24 -3.87 -2.77
N PRO A 82 3.60 -2.80 -3.50
CA PRO A 82 4.66 -1.87 -3.10
C PRO A 82 4.27 -0.97 -1.92
N ASP A 83 5.28 -0.56 -1.14
CA ASP A 83 5.11 0.28 0.05
C ASP A 83 4.38 1.59 -0.28
N ASP A 84 4.72 2.22 -1.40
CA ASP A 84 4.17 3.52 -1.75
C ASP A 84 2.70 3.42 -2.21
N ILE A 85 2.22 2.28 -2.70
CA ILE A 85 0.78 2.04 -2.90
C ILE A 85 0.06 2.00 -1.57
N ILE A 86 0.60 1.28 -0.60
CA ILE A 86 0.02 1.11 0.74
C ILE A 86 -0.07 2.48 1.43
N LEU A 87 1.06 3.21 1.48
CA LEU A 87 1.14 4.53 2.11
C LEU A 87 0.31 5.58 1.38
N ARG A 88 0.32 5.59 0.04
CA ARG A 88 -0.52 6.52 -0.74
C ARG A 88 -2.00 6.25 -0.52
N SER A 89 -2.41 4.99 -0.42
CA SER A 89 -3.80 4.61 -0.16
C SER A 89 -4.31 5.16 1.18
N LEU A 90 -3.48 5.07 2.23
CA LEU A 90 -3.76 5.71 3.53
C LEU A 90 -3.93 7.23 3.42
N MET A 91 -2.99 7.89 2.73
CA MET A 91 -3.04 9.34 2.55
C MET A 91 -4.21 9.79 1.66
N SER A 92 -4.61 8.99 0.68
CA SER A 92 -5.73 9.29 -0.22
C SER A 92 -7.08 9.24 0.50
N ARG A 93 -7.31 8.25 1.38
CA ARG A 93 -8.56 8.16 2.15
C ARG A 93 -8.75 9.36 3.09
N ARG A 94 -7.66 9.91 3.65
CA ARG A 94 -7.74 11.15 4.43
C ARG A 94 -8.29 12.35 3.63
N LYS A 95 -7.97 12.43 2.33
CA LYS A 95 -8.43 13.53 1.46
C LYS A 95 -9.91 13.42 1.06
N ASN A 96 -10.45 12.20 1.04
CA ASN A 96 -11.85 11.89 0.72
C ASN A 96 -12.39 10.90 1.79
N PRO A 97 -12.80 11.40 2.96
CA PRO A 97 -13.36 10.57 4.03
C PRO A 97 -14.66 9.88 3.64
#